data_AF-A0A9D8QR35-F1
#
_entry.id   AF-A0A9D8QR35-F1
#
_cell.length_a   1.000
_cell.length_b   1.000
_cell.length_c   1.000
_cell.angle_alpha   90.00
_cell.angle_beta   90.00
_cell.angle_gamma   90.00
#
_symmetry.space_group_name_H-M   'P 1'
#
loop_
_entity.id
_entity.type
_entity.pdbx_description
1 polymer ?
#
loop_
_entity_poly.entity_id
_entity_poly.type
_entity_poly.pdbx_seq_one_letter_code
_entity_poly.pdbx_strand_id
1 'polypeptide(L)'
;MTQNQAESVKFKEVKALDPVFSERIRIWRNATIPSVIEKTKETGRIDAFRLNWKEGMPNKPHIYWDSDVAKVLEGMAYALAHHPDPELEKLYDEWVDLIVSAQQPDGYLNTYFTAVEPENRWARLSFNHELYCAGHMMEAATAGWELLGKRKLLDAVCRYADYIDSVFGPESEGKRRGWPGHEEIELALVKLYNATGNERYRKLARYFINDRGTEPNLFTEAEQKNQQALGTPRTMTEAYGHAVRAVYLLSGMADVARLDQDDELMAACERVFENIRTRRMYITGGIGSLFAGERFTADYDLPNGSVMYAESCAAMGLVLFAMRMFNATGKQKYLDTAERTLYNGVLAGISLTGTEFFYTNYLSTDKHAPLYNMGAKTRQPWFICSCCPTSFSRFLPQIGTFFFSCRNDVVTLNIPAACEASLTLKNGTPVKLRTGGRYPWEGKIPVTVESAGHFTLEIRIPDWCEKYSVSLNGQDAEPRIERDWKAGDVVLLDLEMTPKWYRANPWSEDDRGRVALCRGPVVYALEEQDQECPVRELRIRTDRPVQIAPCPAGLPEGTPALVGEAYRERYPDDSLYTSEKPVREEVKFVAIPYALWDNRGENAMAVWIPEA
;
A
#
# COMPACT_ATOMS: atom_id res chain seq x y z
N MET A 1 -28.47 1.10 -6.78
CA MET A 1 -27.24 0.43 -6.30
C MET A 1 -27.50 -1.08 -6.34
N THR A 2 -26.81 -1.81 -7.20
CA THR A 2 -27.10 -3.23 -7.52
C THR A 2 -26.73 -4.21 -6.42
N GLN A 3 -27.53 -5.26 -6.26
CA GLN A 3 -27.54 -6.31 -5.22
C GLN A 3 -26.33 -7.26 -5.21
N ASN A 4 -25.16 -6.92 -5.78
CA ASN A 4 -24.07 -7.90 -5.98
C ASN A 4 -22.64 -7.41 -5.68
N GLN A 5 -22.46 -6.26 -5.02
CA GLN A 5 -21.14 -5.71 -4.70
C GLN A 5 -20.76 -5.99 -3.25
N ALA A 6 -19.47 -6.23 -2.99
CA ALA A 6 -18.98 -6.33 -1.61
C ALA A 6 -18.86 -4.93 -0.98
N GLU A 7 -19.30 -4.81 0.25
CA GLU A 7 -19.13 -3.64 1.12
C GLU A 7 -17.82 -3.79 1.89
N SER A 8 -17.04 -2.72 1.93
CA SER A 8 -15.83 -2.65 2.76
C SER A 8 -16.23 -2.64 4.23
N VAL A 9 -15.50 -3.41 5.03
CA VAL A 9 -15.64 -3.42 6.48
C VAL A 9 -15.13 -2.10 7.06
N LYS A 10 -15.84 -1.56 8.04
CA LYS A 10 -15.51 -0.26 8.64
C LYS A 10 -14.38 -0.40 9.65
N PHE A 11 -13.62 0.68 9.82
CA PHE A 11 -12.46 0.73 10.71
C PHE A 11 -12.71 0.18 12.13
N LYS A 12 -13.82 0.55 12.77
CA LYS A 12 -14.15 0.13 14.16
C LYS A 12 -14.71 -1.29 14.26
N GLU A 13 -14.95 -1.97 13.15
CA GLU A 13 -15.58 -3.29 13.15
C GLU A 13 -14.57 -4.43 13.31
N VAL A 14 -13.27 -4.17 13.13
CA VAL A 14 -12.22 -5.18 13.25
C VAL A 14 -11.09 -4.71 14.16
N LYS A 15 -10.72 -5.56 15.11
CA LYS A 15 -9.56 -5.38 15.98
C LYS A 15 -8.53 -6.46 15.67
N ALA A 16 -7.39 -6.08 15.10
CA ALA A 16 -6.28 -6.99 14.86
C ALA A 16 -5.65 -7.46 16.18
N LEU A 17 -5.35 -8.75 16.27
CA LEU A 17 -4.73 -9.45 17.41
C LEU A 17 -3.55 -10.33 16.97
N ASP A 18 -3.15 -10.25 15.71
CA ASP A 18 -2.13 -11.10 15.10
C ASP A 18 -0.70 -10.66 15.49
N PRO A 19 0.27 -11.58 15.45
CA PRO A 19 1.63 -11.29 15.90
C PRO A 19 2.40 -10.26 15.05
N VAL A 20 1.86 -9.80 13.93
CA VAL A 20 2.51 -8.86 13.01
C VAL A 20 1.81 -7.50 13.04
N PHE A 21 0.57 -7.41 12.57
CA PHE A 21 -0.09 -6.13 12.37
C PHE A 21 -0.56 -5.50 13.67
N SER A 22 -1.02 -6.27 14.66
CA SER A 22 -1.48 -5.67 15.92
C SER A 22 -0.37 -4.88 16.61
N GLU A 23 0.86 -5.41 16.60
CA GLU A 23 2.02 -4.74 17.18
C GLU A 23 2.44 -3.53 16.33
N ARG A 24 2.40 -3.64 15.00
CA ARG A 24 2.65 -2.49 14.11
C ARG A 24 1.64 -1.37 14.31
N ILE A 25 0.36 -1.66 14.51
CA ILE A 25 -0.67 -0.68 14.82
C ILE A 25 -0.44 -0.05 16.20
N ARG A 26 -0.04 -0.84 17.20
CA ARG A 26 0.32 -0.31 18.53
C ARG A 26 1.48 0.69 18.44
N ILE A 27 2.54 0.33 17.71
CA ILE A 27 3.73 1.17 17.50
C ILE A 27 3.39 2.39 16.65
N TRP A 28 2.57 2.22 15.60
CA TRP A 28 2.08 3.31 14.77
C TRP A 28 1.42 4.42 15.62
N ARG A 29 0.51 4.03 16.51
CA ARG A 29 -0.19 4.99 17.38
C ARG A 29 0.77 5.69 18.34
N ASN A 30 1.68 4.93 18.94
CA ASN A 30 2.50 5.41 20.05
C ASN A 30 3.79 6.13 19.58
N ALA A 31 4.27 5.89 18.36
CA ALA A 31 5.55 6.38 17.87
C ALA A 31 5.44 7.02 16.49
N THR A 32 4.81 6.36 15.51
CA THR A 32 4.69 6.92 14.15
C THR A 32 3.88 8.20 14.14
N ILE A 33 2.65 8.21 14.68
CA ILE A 33 1.77 9.39 14.69
C ILE A 33 2.43 10.59 15.41
N PRO A 34 2.95 10.46 16.64
CA PRO A 34 3.68 11.55 17.29
C PRO A 34 4.87 12.06 16.46
N SER A 35 5.68 11.14 15.90
CA SER A 35 6.86 11.50 15.13
C SER A 35 6.52 12.26 13.84
N VAL A 36 5.51 11.82 13.08
CA VAL A 36 5.12 12.53 11.85
C VAL A 36 4.45 13.87 12.14
N ILE A 37 3.73 14.01 13.26
CA ILE A 37 3.18 15.30 13.72
C ILE A 37 4.33 16.26 14.06
N GLU A 38 5.32 15.80 14.82
CA GLU A 38 6.49 16.60 15.18
C GLU A 38 7.27 17.05 13.95
N LYS A 39 7.55 16.13 13.01
CA LYS A 39 8.23 16.47 11.75
C LYS A 39 7.43 17.44 10.89
N THR A 40 6.11 17.32 10.86
CA THR A 40 5.23 18.27 10.14
C THR A 40 5.32 19.68 10.73
N LYS A 41 5.46 19.81 12.05
CA LYS A 41 5.71 21.09 12.73
C LYS A 41 7.12 21.60 12.48
N GLU A 42 8.14 20.78 12.71
CA GLU A 42 9.56 21.11 12.56
C GLU A 42 9.89 21.63 11.16
N THR A 43 9.30 21.01 10.13
CA THR A 43 9.54 21.38 8.73
C THR A 43 8.69 22.55 8.24
N GLY A 44 7.82 23.12 9.09
CA GLY A 44 7.00 24.28 8.75
C GLY A 44 5.81 23.99 7.82
N ARG A 45 5.49 22.72 7.57
CA ARG A 45 4.40 22.32 6.65
C ARG A 45 3.04 22.81 7.12
N ILE A 46 2.70 22.59 8.40
CA ILE A 46 1.44 23.09 8.96
C ILE A 46 1.44 24.63 9.05
N ASP A 47 2.61 25.24 9.27
CA ASP A 47 2.76 26.69 9.36
C ASP A 47 2.51 27.40 8.02
N ALA A 48 2.66 26.70 6.89
CA ALA A 48 2.34 27.23 5.55
C ALA A 48 0.87 27.68 5.43
N PHE A 49 -0.05 27.09 6.19
CA PHE A 49 -1.46 27.48 6.24
C PHE A 49 -1.70 28.84 6.92
N ARG A 50 -0.69 29.47 7.53
CA ARG A 50 -0.78 30.87 7.99
C ARG A 50 -0.70 31.89 6.84
N LEU A 51 -0.34 31.45 5.63
CA LEU A 51 -0.30 32.27 4.41
C LEU A 51 0.55 33.55 4.51
N ASN A 52 1.57 33.54 5.36
CA ASN A 52 2.38 34.72 5.65
C ASN A 52 3.84 34.62 5.17
N TRP A 53 4.18 33.56 4.43
CA TRP A 53 5.49 33.41 3.80
C TRP A 53 5.74 34.51 2.77
N LYS A 54 6.99 34.95 2.65
CA LYS A 54 7.44 35.95 1.68
C LYS A 54 8.82 35.56 1.15
N GLU A 55 9.15 36.01 -0.06
CA GLU A 55 10.47 35.79 -0.67
C GLU A 55 11.59 36.20 0.30
N GLY A 56 12.58 35.32 0.47
CA GLY A 56 13.66 35.47 1.45
C GLY A 56 13.40 34.89 2.85
N MET A 57 12.17 34.45 3.17
CA MET A 57 11.90 33.68 4.40
C MET A 57 12.33 32.21 4.25
N PRO A 58 12.81 31.55 5.33
CA PRO A 58 13.08 30.12 5.32
C PRO A 58 11.79 29.30 5.11
N ASN A 59 11.94 28.00 4.86
CA ASN A 59 10.82 27.05 4.71
C ASN A 59 9.79 27.51 3.67
N LYS A 60 10.26 27.89 2.47
CA LYS A 60 9.40 28.17 1.32
C LYS A 60 8.41 27.02 1.13
N PRO A 61 7.08 27.26 1.22
CA PRO A 61 6.09 26.24 0.97
C PRO A 61 6.38 25.54 -0.34
N HIS A 62 6.33 24.21 -0.34
CA HIS A 62 6.44 23.43 -1.57
C HIS A 62 5.04 23.22 -2.15
N ILE A 63 4.94 23.11 -3.48
CA ILE A 63 3.69 22.91 -4.25
C ILE A 63 2.81 21.72 -3.81
N TYR A 64 3.32 20.82 -2.97
CA TYR A 64 2.60 19.63 -2.49
C TYR A 64 2.59 19.44 -0.97
N TRP A 65 3.09 20.40 -0.18
CA TRP A 65 3.14 20.26 1.29
C TRP A 65 1.76 20.13 1.94
N ASP A 66 0.73 20.71 1.34
CA ASP A 66 -0.66 20.61 1.84
C ASP A 66 -1.11 19.14 1.92
N SER A 67 -0.63 18.29 1.00
CA SER A 67 -0.92 16.86 1.01
C SER A 67 -0.27 16.11 2.17
N ASP A 68 0.93 16.52 2.61
CA ASP A 68 1.61 15.92 3.75
C ASP A 68 0.80 16.18 5.03
N VAL A 69 0.34 17.42 5.20
CA VAL A 69 -0.53 17.81 6.33
C VAL A 69 -1.85 17.06 6.27
N ALA A 70 -2.48 16.96 5.10
CA ALA A 70 -3.74 16.22 4.93
C ALA A 70 -3.61 14.75 5.34
N LYS A 71 -2.57 14.04 4.88
CA LYS A 71 -2.33 12.63 5.24
C LYS A 71 -2.08 12.45 6.74
N VAL A 72 -1.34 13.36 7.38
CA VAL A 72 -1.13 13.33 8.83
C VAL A 72 -2.45 13.56 9.57
N LEU A 73 -3.28 14.50 9.09
CA LEU A 73 -4.59 14.77 9.67
C LEU A 73 -5.55 13.57 9.51
N GLU A 74 -5.49 12.86 8.40
CA GLU A 74 -6.18 11.58 8.20
C GLU A 74 -5.70 10.53 9.22
N GLY A 75 -4.38 10.39 9.41
CA GLY A 75 -3.78 9.53 10.43
C GLY A 75 -4.21 9.89 11.86
N MET A 76 -4.30 11.18 12.18
CA MET A 76 -4.81 11.67 13.47
C MET A 76 -6.28 11.28 13.67
N ALA A 77 -7.11 11.34 12.63
CA ALA A 77 -8.51 10.90 12.72
C ALA A 77 -8.63 9.40 13.04
N TYR A 78 -7.81 8.56 12.40
CA TYR A 78 -7.73 7.13 12.75
C TYR A 78 -7.22 6.92 14.18
N ALA A 79 -6.22 7.67 14.62
CA ALA A 79 -5.65 7.53 15.95
C ALA A 79 -6.70 7.85 17.03
N LEU A 80 -7.45 8.94 16.85
CA LEU A 80 -8.55 9.34 17.74
C LEU A 80 -9.71 8.34 17.74
N ALA A 81 -10.06 7.77 16.59
CA ALA A 81 -11.08 6.73 16.52
C ALA A 81 -10.65 5.42 17.15
N HIS A 82 -9.35 5.10 17.13
CA HIS A 82 -8.79 3.93 17.77
C HIS A 82 -8.67 4.11 19.29
N HIS A 83 -8.23 5.28 19.74
CA HIS A 83 -8.09 5.62 21.15
C HIS A 83 -8.34 7.11 21.37
N PRO A 84 -9.43 7.49 22.07
CA PRO A 84 -9.68 8.89 22.41
C PRO A 84 -8.52 9.49 23.19
N ASP A 85 -8.04 10.65 22.74
CA ASP A 85 -6.94 11.40 23.34
C ASP A 85 -7.28 12.89 23.26
N PRO A 86 -7.63 13.55 24.39
CA PRO A 86 -8.04 14.94 24.41
C PRO A 86 -6.99 15.93 23.89
N GLU A 87 -5.69 15.65 24.08
CA GLU A 87 -4.62 16.54 23.61
C GLU A 87 -4.43 16.40 22.10
N LEU A 88 -4.51 15.17 21.58
CA LEU A 88 -4.49 14.93 20.15
C LEU A 88 -5.74 15.50 19.46
N GLU A 89 -6.92 15.40 20.09
CA GLU A 89 -8.16 15.94 19.55
C GLU A 89 -8.12 17.47 19.49
N LYS A 90 -7.61 18.11 20.54
CA LYS A 90 -7.39 19.55 20.55
C LYS A 90 -6.44 19.97 19.41
N LEU A 91 -5.33 19.25 19.24
CA LEU A 91 -4.38 19.53 18.16
C LEU A 91 -5.01 19.31 16.76
N TYR A 92 -5.83 18.27 16.61
CA TYR A 92 -6.59 17.99 15.39
C TYR A 92 -7.50 19.18 15.04
N ASP A 93 -8.27 19.66 16.02
CA ASP A 93 -9.17 20.79 15.85
C ASP A 93 -8.39 22.09 15.55
N GLU A 94 -7.26 22.34 16.22
CA GLU A 94 -6.38 23.48 15.92
C GLU A 94 -5.85 23.46 14.47
N TRP A 95 -5.46 22.29 13.96
CA TRP A 95 -4.99 22.14 12.59
C TRP A 95 -6.12 22.33 11.58
N VAL A 96 -7.29 21.75 11.84
CA VAL A 96 -8.49 21.97 11.01
C VAL A 96 -8.83 23.46 10.96
N ASP A 97 -8.81 24.15 12.10
CA ASP A 97 -9.12 25.56 12.20
C ASP A 97 -8.15 26.41 11.37
N LEU A 98 -6.86 26.12 11.46
CA LEU A 98 -5.84 26.80 10.68
C LEU A 98 -6.01 26.54 9.17
N ILE A 99 -6.22 25.28 8.76
CA ILE A 99 -6.44 24.92 7.35
C ILE A 99 -7.67 25.62 6.79
N VAL A 100 -8.78 25.61 7.51
CA VAL A 100 -10.03 26.27 7.10
C VAL A 100 -9.85 27.79 7.03
N SER A 101 -9.06 28.39 7.92
CA SER A 101 -8.76 29.82 7.88
C SER A 101 -7.96 30.26 6.64
N ALA A 102 -7.24 29.33 6.01
CA ALA A 102 -6.48 29.59 4.78
C ALA A 102 -7.35 29.54 3.51
N GLN A 103 -8.59 29.02 3.61
CA GLN A 103 -9.48 28.88 2.46
C GLN A 103 -9.93 30.24 1.93
N GLN A 104 -9.80 30.43 0.63
CA GLN A 104 -10.17 31.65 -0.06
C GLN A 104 -11.70 31.82 -0.16
N PRO A 105 -12.22 33.04 -0.41
CA PRO A 105 -13.66 33.30 -0.49
C PRO A 105 -14.39 32.47 -1.56
N ASP A 106 -13.72 32.19 -2.68
CA ASP A 106 -14.22 31.35 -3.79
C ASP A 106 -14.25 29.85 -3.47
N GLY A 107 -13.64 29.42 -2.36
CA GLY A 107 -13.51 28.02 -1.96
C GLY A 107 -12.14 27.42 -2.24
N TYR A 108 -11.23 28.11 -2.95
CA TYR A 108 -9.88 27.62 -3.24
C TYR A 108 -9.07 27.44 -1.96
N LEU A 109 -8.37 26.31 -1.84
CA LEU A 109 -7.52 25.99 -0.70
C LEU A 109 -6.19 25.38 -1.19
N ASN A 110 -5.16 26.21 -1.26
CA ASN A 110 -3.79 25.78 -1.51
C ASN A 110 -2.82 26.82 -0.94
N THR A 111 -1.84 26.41 -0.14
CA THR A 111 -0.92 27.36 0.50
C THR A 111 0.04 28.00 -0.50
N TYR A 112 0.58 27.23 -1.45
CA TYR A 112 1.56 27.69 -2.44
C TYR A 112 0.99 28.77 -3.36
N PHE A 113 -0.13 28.50 -4.05
CA PHE A 113 -0.77 29.44 -4.98
C PHE A 113 -1.69 30.45 -4.28
N THR A 114 -1.47 30.65 -2.97
CA THR A 114 -2.05 31.75 -2.21
C THR A 114 -0.96 32.66 -1.66
N ALA A 115 0.13 32.08 -1.12
CA ALA A 115 1.19 32.86 -0.48
C ALA A 115 2.46 33.03 -1.32
N VAL A 116 2.76 32.10 -2.24
CA VAL A 116 4.04 32.06 -2.97
C VAL A 116 3.88 32.57 -4.41
N GLU A 117 2.96 31.98 -5.18
CA GLU A 117 2.71 32.33 -6.59
C GLU A 117 1.20 32.48 -6.86
N PRO A 118 0.52 33.49 -6.29
CA PRO A 118 -0.93 33.63 -6.36
C PRO A 118 -1.48 33.76 -7.79
N GLU A 119 -0.71 34.27 -8.72
CA GLU A 119 -1.06 34.44 -10.14
C GLU A 119 -1.03 33.13 -10.95
N ASN A 120 -0.45 32.05 -10.42
CA ASN A 120 -0.20 30.80 -11.14
C ASN A 120 -1.19 29.67 -10.78
N ARG A 121 -2.33 29.98 -10.15
CA ARG A 121 -3.40 29.00 -9.91
C ARG A 121 -3.79 28.30 -11.20
N TRP A 122 -3.78 26.97 -11.19
CA TRP A 122 -4.10 26.11 -12.31
C TRP A 122 -3.23 26.34 -13.56
N ALA A 123 -2.09 27.03 -13.46
CA ALA A 123 -1.27 27.35 -14.63
C ALA A 123 -0.60 26.11 -15.23
N ARG A 124 -0.18 25.14 -14.39
CA ARG A 124 0.53 23.93 -14.81
C ARG A 124 0.06 22.68 -14.06
N LEU A 125 -1.08 22.14 -14.49
CA LEU A 125 -1.69 20.94 -13.89
C LEU A 125 -0.78 19.69 -13.92
N SER A 126 0.13 19.59 -14.91
CA SER A 126 1.03 18.45 -15.08
C SER A 126 2.02 18.27 -13.93
N PHE A 127 2.33 19.33 -13.16
CA PHE A 127 3.37 19.26 -12.13
C PHE A 127 3.05 19.97 -10.82
N ASN A 128 2.09 20.89 -10.79
CA ASN A 128 1.90 21.75 -9.61
C ASN A 128 1.06 21.13 -8.48
N HIS A 129 0.56 19.90 -8.64
CA HIS A 129 -0.10 19.12 -7.59
C HIS A 129 -1.30 19.78 -6.88
N GLU A 130 -1.92 20.81 -7.45
CA GLU A 130 -3.08 21.49 -6.84
C GLU A 130 -4.26 20.53 -6.63
N LEU A 131 -4.63 19.77 -7.66
CA LEU A 131 -5.69 18.76 -7.59
C LEU A 131 -5.30 17.54 -6.71
N TYR A 132 -4.01 17.19 -6.67
CA TYR A 132 -3.48 16.14 -5.79
C TYR A 132 -3.62 16.51 -4.31
N CYS A 133 -3.26 17.74 -3.95
CA CYS A 133 -3.45 18.26 -2.59
C CYS A 133 -4.94 18.33 -2.22
N ALA A 134 -5.79 18.76 -3.16
CA ALA A 134 -7.23 18.78 -2.95
C ALA A 134 -7.79 17.38 -2.66
N GLY A 135 -7.40 16.37 -3.43
CA GLY A 135 -7.84 15.00 -3.22
C GLY A 135 -7.43 14.45 -1.84
N HIS A 136 -6.16 14.61 -1.45
CA HIS A 136 -5.74 14.18 -0.10
C HIS A 136 -6.46 14.93 1.02
N MET A 137 -6.74 16.22 0.84
CA MET A 137 -7.53 16.98 1.82
C MET A 137 -8.97 16.46 1.92
N MET A 138 -9.58 16.03 0.80
CA MET A 138 -10.89 15.36 0.80
C MET A 138 -10.84 14.01 1.52
N GLU A 139 -9.79 13.20 1.32
CA GLU A 139 -9.61 11.94 2.07
C GLU A 139 -9.50 12.20 3.59
N ALA A 140 -8.72 13.19 4.01
CA ALA A 140 -8.61 13.58 5.42
C ALA A 140 -9.94 14.05 6.02
N ALA A 141 -10.69 14.86 5.27
CA ALA A 141 -11.99 15.38 5.69
C ALA A 141 -13.05 14.29 5.82
N THR A 142 -13.09 13.36 4.87
CA THR A 142 -14.01 12.21 4.89
C THR A 142 -13.69 11.28 6.05
N ALA A 143 -12.41 11.00 6.33
CA ALA A 143 -12.01 10.25 7.52
C ALA A 143 -12.44 10.96 8.82
N GLY A 144 -12.20 12.27 8.96
CA GLY A 144 -12.64 13.05 10.11
C GLY A 144 -14.16 13.01 10.34
N TRP A 145 -14.94 13.06 9.26
CA TRP A 145 -16.39 12.93 9.33
C TRP A 145 -16.84 11.52 9.72
N GLU A 146 -16.37 10.49 9.03
CA GLU A 146 -16.83 9.11 9.24
C GLU A 146 -16.40 8.55 10.60
N LEU A 147 -15.21 8.93 11.08
CA LEU A 147 -14.61 8.38 12.29
C LEU A 147 -14.95 9.17 13.55
N LEU A 148 -15.02 10.50 13.43
CA LEU A 148 -15.17 11.44 14.55
C LEU A 148 -16.47 12.25 14.50
N GLY A 149 -17.22 12.22 13.40
CA GLY A 149 -18.42 13.03 13.22
C GLY A 149 -18.15 14.53 13.05
N LYS A 150 -16.89 14.93 12.80
CA LYS A 150 -16.49 16.34 12.70
C LYS A 150 -16.69 16.86 11.27
N ARG A 151 -17.53 17.90 11.12
CA ARG A 151 -17.90 18.46 9.80
C ARG A 151 -17.07 19.64 9.31
N LYS A 152 -16.34 20.33 10.20
CA LYS A 152 -15.71 21.62 9.87
C LYS A 152 -14.80 21.53 8.63
N LEU A 153 -13.94 20.52 8.56
CA LEU A 153 -13.10 20.29 7.38
C LEU A 153 -13.90 19.74 6.19
N LEU A 154 -14.88 18.86 6.43
CA LEU A 154 -15.77 18.32 5.38
C LEU A 154 -16.47 19.43 4.61
N ASP A 155 -17.09 20.38 5.32
CA ASP A 155 -17.82 21.49 4.72
C ASP A 155 -16.86 22.42 3.93
N ALA A 156 -15.64 22.64 4.43
CA ALA A 156 -14.61 23.39 3.71
C ALA A 156 -14.16 22.69 2.42
N VAL A 157 -13.88 21.39 2.44
CA VAL A 157 -13.49 20.67 1.21
C VAL A 157 -14.66 20.52 0.23
N CYS A 158 -15.92 20.50 0.70
CA CYS A 158 -17.08 20.57 -0.20
C CYS A 158 -17.12 21.89 -0.97
N ARG A 159 -16.85 23.03 -0.31
CA ARG A 159 -16.69 24.33 -0.99
C ARG A 159 -15.55 24.29 -2.01
N TYR A 160 -14.45 23.62 -1.67
CA TYR A 160 -13.33 23.49 -2.60
C TYR A 160 -13.67 22.60 -3.79
N ALA A 161 -14.34 21.47 -3.57
CA ALA A 161 -14.83 20.59 -4.64
C ALA A 161 -15.83 21.31 -5.55
N ASP A 162 -16.73 22.11 -4.97
CA ASP A 162 -17.69 22.94 -5.72
C ASP A 162 -16.98 23.99 -6.58
N TYR A 163 -15.91 24.60 -6.08
CA TYR A 163 -15.05 25.50 -6.85
C TYR A 163 -14.35 24.74 -7.99
N ILE A 164 -13.73 23.59 -7.72
CA ILE A 164 -13.07 22.77 -8.74
C ILE A 164 -14.06 22.36 -9.84
N ASP A 165 -15.28 21.94 -9.49
CA ASP A 165 -16.35 21.64 -10.45
C ASP A 165 -16.77 22.85 -11.29
N SER A 166 -16.70 24.07 -10.73
CA SER A 166 -16.97 25.30 -11.49
C SER A 166 -15.86 25.65 -12.48
N VAL A 167 -14.63 25.23 -12.21
CA VAL A 167 -13.45 25.49 -13.05
C VAL A 167 -13.31 24.42 -14.12
N PHE A 168 -13.36 23.14 -13.74
CA PHE A 168 -13.02 22.01 -14.60
C PHE A 168 -14.24 21.22 -15.07
N GLY A 169 -14.26 20.90 -16.36
CA GLY A 169 -15.31 20.10 -16.96
C GLY A 169 -15.31 20.21 -18.49
N PRO A 170 -16.37 19.71 -19.15
CA PRO A 170 -16.50 19.81 -20.59
C PRO A 170 -16.53 21.26 -21.07
N GLU A 171 -15.81 21.57 -22.15
CA GLU A 171 -15.82 22.91 -22.76
C GLU A 171 -17.22 23.32 -23.23
N SER A 172 -18.08 22.35 -23.58
CA SER A 172 -19.49 22.56 -23.91
C SER A 172 -20.32 23.15 -22.76
N GLU A 173 -19.84 23.07 -21.52
CA GLU A 173 -20.43 23.70 -20.33
C GLU A 173 -19.79 25.07 -20.00
N GLY A 174 -18.86 25.56 -20.84
CA GLY A 174 -18.11 26.80 -20.60
C GLY A 174 -17.02 26.66 -19.53
N LYS A 175 -16.67 25.43 -19.16
CA LYS A 175 -15.63 25.10 -18.18
C LYS A 175 -14.28 24.92 -18.86
N ARG A 176 -13.20 25.03 -18.08
CA ARG A 176 -11.84 24.77 -18.54
C ARG A 176 -11.59 23.27 -18.60
N ARG A 177 -11.05 22.81 -19.72
CA ARG A 177 -10.56 21.44 -19.85
C ARG A 177 -9.26 21.23 -19.03
N GLY A 178 -9.17 20.15 -18.27
CA GLY A 178 -8.00 19.81 -17.45
C GLY A 178 -8.16 18.56 -16.60
N TRP A 179 -7.04 17.91 -16.29
CA TRP A 179 -6.96 16.73 -15.41
C TRP A 179 -5.66 16.78 -14.58
N PRO A 180 -5.58 16.04 -13.46
CA PRO A 180 -4.41 16.15 -12.59
C PRO A 180 -3.17 15.53 -13.22
N GLY A 181 -2.00 16.16 -13.06
CA GLY A 181 -0.71 15.56 -13.40
C GLY A 181 -0.25 14.48 -12.43
N HIS A 182 -0.87 14.43 -11.25
CA HIS A 182 -0.74 13.35 -10.26
C HIS A 182 -2.14 13.00 -9.75
N GLU A 183 -2.62 11.84 -10.15
CA GLU A 183 -3.92 11.26 -9.83
C GLU A 183 -4.08 11.06 -8.33
N GLU A 184 -5.28 11.33 -7.82
CA GLU A 184 -5.66 11.25 -6.39
C GLU A 184 -7.06 11.84 -6.23
N ILE A 185 -7.35 12.93 -6.94
CA ILE A 185 -8.65 13.61 -6.80
C ILE A 185 -9.81 12.74 -7.26
N GLU A 186 -9.58 11.84 -8.23
CA GLU A 186 -10.60 10.97 -8.80
C GLU A 186 -11.15 10.00 -7.74
N LEU A 187 -10.28 9.29 -7.02
CA LEU A 187 -10.68 8.39 -5.93
C LEU A 187 -11.22 9.16 -4.73
N ALA A 188 -10.66 10.34 -4.44
CA ALA A 188 -11.06 11.16 -3.30
C ALA A 188 -12.46 11.78 -3.49
N LEU A 189 -12.80 12.19 -4.71
CA LEU A 189 -14.14 12.68 -5.05
C LEU A 189 -15.20 11.58 -4.92
N VAL A 190 -14.85 10.32 -5.21
CA VAL A 190 -15.76 9.19 -4.94
C VAL A 190 -15.97 8.99 -3.44
N LYS A 191 -14.92 9.08 -2.62
CA LYS A 191 -15.06 9.07 -1.15
C LYS A 191 -15.94 10.23 -0.67
N LEU A 192 -15.71 11.44 -1.19
CA LEU A 192 -16.52 12.62 -0.84
C LEU A 192 -17.98 12.47 -1.27
N TYR A 193 -18.24 11.88 -2.44
CA TYR A 193 -19.60 11.51 -2.86
C TYR A 193 -20.25 10.54 -1.88
N ASN A 194 -19.56 9.48 -1.44
CA ASN A 194 -20.11 8.53 -0.48
C ASN A 194 -20.44 9.19 0.87
N ALA A 195 -19.60 10.11 1.33
CA ALA A 195 -19.79 10.83 2.60
C ALA A 195 -20.94 11.84 2.56
N THR A 196 -21.25 12.42 1.40
CA THR A 196 -22.17 13.57 1.27
C THR A 196 -23.45 13.27 0.48
N GLY A 197 -23.44 12.25 -0.37
CA GLY A 197 -24.49 11.98 -1.37
C GLY A 197 -24.54 12.98 -2.53
N ASN A 198 -23.57 13.89 -2.67
CA ASN A 198 -23.60 14.92 -3.70
C ASN A 198 -23.10 14.40 -5.06
N GLU A 199 -24.04 14.15 -5.98
CA GLU A 199 -23.79 13.62 -7.33
C GLU A 199 -22.82 14.49 -8.17
N ARG A 200 -22.62 15.78 -7.85
CA ARG A 200 -21.63 16.62 -8.54
C ARG A 200 -20.22 16.03 -8.41
N TYR A 201 -19.86 15.49 -7.25
CA TYR A 201 -18.53 14.94 -7.00
C TYR A 201 -18.28 13.64 -7.77
N ARG A 202 -19.30 12.78 -7.87
CA ARG A 202 -19.25 11.58 -8.73
C ARG A 202 -19.08 11.95 -10.20
N LYS A 203 -19.81 12.95 -10.70
CA LYS A 203 -19.69 13.44 -12.08
C LYS A 203 -18.32 14.04 -12.36
N LEU A 204 -17.77 14.79 -11.41
CA LEU A 204 -16.44 15.38 -11.53
C LEU A 204 -15.33 14.31 -11.54
N ALA A 205 -15.43 13.28 -10.70
CA ALA A 205 -14.52 12.14 -10.73
C ALA A 205 -14.54 11.44 -12.10
N ARG A 206 -15.75 11.18 -12.62
CA ARG A 206 -15.95 10.61 -13.95
C ARG A 206 -15.34 11.49 -15.05
N TYR A 207 -15.50 12.81 -14.97
CA TYR A 207 -14.92 13.76 -15.92
C TYR A 207 -13.39 13.61 -15.98
N PHE A 208 -12.69 13.69 -14.84
CA PHE A 208 -11.23 13.60 -14.82
C PHE A 208 -10.70 12.29 -15.40
N ILE A 209 -11.37 11.17 -15.15
CA ILE A 209 -10.98 9.86 -15.71
C ILE A 209 -11.20 9.83 -17.22
N ASN A 210 -12.36 10.27 -17.70
CA ASN A 210 -12.71 10.12 -19.12
C ASN A 210 -11.99 11.14 -20.01
N ASP A 211 -11.68 12.34 -19.51
CA ASP A 211 -11.02 13.39 -20.28
C ASP A 211 -9.49 13.17 -20.37
N ARG A 212 -8.88 12.48 -19.40
CA ARG A 212 -7.43 12.19 -19.39
C ARG A 212 -6.97 11.57 -20.70
N GLY A 213 -5.91 12.13 -21.28
CA GLY A 213 -5.26 11.58 -22.47
C GLY A 213 -6.07 11.69 -23.77
N THR A 214 -7.16 12.46 -23.78
CA THR A 214 -7.90 12.78 -25.01
C THR A 214 -7.19 13.87 -25.82
N GLU A 215 -7.45 13.93 -27.13
CA GLU A 215 -6.83 14.90 -28.04
C GLU A 215 -7.66 16.19 -28.18
N PRO A 216 -7.03 17.38 -28.33
CA PRO A 216 -5.58 17.60 -28.26
C PRO A 216 -5.05 17.39 -26.84
N ASN A 217 -3.95 16.67 -26.68
CA ASN A 217 -3.39 16.37 -25.36
C ASN A 217 -2.86 17.64 -24.68
N LEU A 218 -3.16 17.81 -23.39
CA LEU A 218 -2.74 18.98 -22.60
C LEU A 218 -1.29 18.90 -22.11
N PHE A 219 -0.69 17.71 -22.15
CA PHE A 219 0.65 17.43 -21.62
C PHE A 219 1.63 17.17 -22.76
N THR A 220 2.91 17.47 -22.52
CA THR A 220 4.01 17.09 -23.42
C THR A 220 4.16 15.57 -23.49
N GLU A 221 4.76 15.06 -24.56
CA GLU A 221 4.97 13.60 -24.75
C GLU A 221 5.69 12.93 -23.56
N ALA A 222 6.70 13.62 -23.00
CA ALA A 222 7.42 13.12 -21.82
C ALA A 222 6.53 13.07 -20.57
N GLU A 223 5.68 14.07 -20.36
CA GLU A 223 4.69 14.10 -19.27
C GLU A 223 3.65 12.99 -19.45
N GLN A 224 3.10 12.82 -20.67
CA GLN A 224 2.11 11.79 -20.99
C GLN A 224 2.59 10.39 -20.61
N LYS A 225 3.86 10.05 -20.91
CA LYS A 225 4.47 8.77 -20.57
C LYS A 225 4.62 8.55 -19.06
N ASN A 226 4.79 9.61 -18.25
CA ASN A 226 4.97 9.47 -16.80
C ASN A 226 3.70 9.74 -15.97
N GLN A 227 2.60 10.15 -16.62
CA GLN A 227 1.34 10.61 -16.00
C GLN A 227 0.11 9.89 -16.58
N GLN A 228 0.33 8.69 -17.13
CA GLN A 228 -0.72 7.81 -17.64
C GLN A 228 -1.67 8.49 -18.65
N ALA A 229 -1.13 9.36 -19.51
CA ALA A 229 -1.88 10.17 -20.46
C ALA A 229 -1.45 9.99 -21.92
N LEU A 230 -0.85 8.85 -22.29
CA LEU A 230 -0.55 8.50 -23.70
C LEU A 230 -1.81 8.23 -24.54
N GLY A 231 -2.93 8.03 -23.87
CA GLY A 231 -4.25 7.83 -24.43
C GLY A 231 -5.26 7.78 -23.28
N THR A 232 -6.52 7.51 -23.59
CA THR A 232 -7.55 7.45 -22.55
C THR A 232 -7.32 6.28 -21.58
N PRO A 233 -7.73 6.40 -20.30
CA PRO A 233 -7.59 5.29 -19.35
C PRO A 233 -8.23 3.98 -19.80
N ARG A 234 -9.30 4.04 -20.60
CA ARG A 234 -10.00 2.85 -21.16
C ARG A 234 -9.14 2.07 -22.14
N THR A 235 -8.25 2.75 -22.85
CA THR A 235 -7.36 2.14 -23.84
C THR A 235 -6.07 1.59 -23.22
N MET A 236 -5.86 1.76 -21.91
CA MET A 236 -4.70 1.20 -21.23
C MET A 236 -4.74 -0.34 -21.29
N THR A 237 -3.60 -0.92 -21.63
CA THR A 237 -3.37 -2.38 -21.71
C THR A 237 -2.26 -2.85 -20.78
N GLU A 238 -1.39 -1.94 -20.34
CA GLU A 238 -0.25 -2.21 -19.47
C GLU A 238 -0.03 -1.07 -18.47
N ALA A 239 0.71 -1.35 -17.38
CA ALA A 239 1.08 -0.34 -16.40
C ALA A 239 2.38 0.34 -16.82
N TYR A 240 2.34 1.63 -17.08
CA TYR A 240 3.49 2.45 -17.49
C TYR A 240 3.59 3.72 -16.65
N GLY A 241 4.72 4.43 -16.72
CA GLY A 241 4.89 5.71 -16.03
C GLY A 241 5.00 5.57 -14.51
N HIS A 242 4.89 6.69 -13.80
CA HIS A 242 5.06 6.74 -12.34
C HIS A 242 4.12 5.75 -11.64
N ALA A 243 4.65 4.95 -10.71
CA ALA A 243 3.95 3.80 -10.13
C ALA A 243 2.76 4.21 -9.25
N VAL A 244 2.94 5.17 -8.33
CA VAL A 244 1.87 5.70 -7.45
C VAL A 244 0.71 6.30 -8.27
N ARG A 245 1.04 7.21 -9.19
CA ARG A 245 0.08 7.80 -10.16
C ARG A 245 -0.78 6.74 -10.84
N ALA A 246 -0.14 5.70 -11.39
CA ALA A 246 -0.85 4.61 -12.03
C ALA A 246 -1.83 3.89 -11.08
N VAL A 247 -1.42 3.50 -9.88
CA VAL A 247 -2.32 2.78 -8.95
C VAL A 247 -3.39 3.68 -8.32
N TYR A 248 -3.16 4.99 -8.21
CA TYR A 248 -4.19 5.95 -7.79
C TYR A 248 -5.21 6.19 -8.91
N LEU A 249 -4.75 6.36 -10.16
CA LEU A 249 -5.62 6.40 -11.34
C LEU A 249 -6.50 5.14 -11.41
N LEU A 250 -5.88 3.96 -11.34
CA LEU A 250 -6.57 2.67 -11.42
C LEU A 250 -7.57 2.48 -10.26
N SER A 251 -7.26 3.00 -9.07
CA SER A 251 -8.21 3.03 -7.95
C SER A 251 -9.43 3.89 -8.24
N GLY A 252 -9.23 5.11 -8.77
CA GLY A 252 -10.32 5.98 -9.22
C GLY A 252 -11.15 5.37 -10.36
N MET A 253 -10.49 4.71 -11.32
CA MET A 253 -11.14 3.97 -12.42
C MET A 253 -12.02 2.85 -11.88
N ALA A 254 -11.52 2.02 -10.97
CA ALA A 254 -12.29 0.94 -10.38
C ALA A 254 -13.51 1.46 -9.59
N ASP A 255 -13.32 2.57 -8.86
CA ASP A 255 -14.39 3.23 -8.11
C ASP A 255 -15.50 3.77 -9.03
N VAL A 256 -15.12 4.50 -10.09
CA VAL A 256 -16.07 5.04 -11.08
C VAL A 256 -16.74 3.92 -11.88
N ALA A 257 -15.97 2.94 -12.35
CA ALA A 257 -16.51 1.80 -13.09
C ALA A 257 -17.56 1.03 -12.29
N ARG A 258 -17.31 0.83 -11.00
CA ARG A 258 -18.24 0.18 -10.08
C ARG A 258 -19.51 0.99 -9.86
N LEU A 259 -19.39 2.31 -9.66
CA LEU A 259 -20.55 3.18 -9.44
C LEU A 259 -21.41 3.31 -10.69
N ASP A 260 -20.78 3.38 -11.86
CA ASP A 260 -21.41 3.66 -13.15
C ASP A 260 -21.82 2.41 -13.91
N GLN A 261 -21.44 1.22 -13.42
CA GLN A 261 -21.63 -0.06 -14.11
C GLN A 261 -20.96 -0.06 -15.49
N ASP A 262 -19.73 0.44 -15.52
CA ASP A 262 -18.94 0.61 -16.74
C ASP A 262 -18.00 -0.57 -16.95
N ASP A 263 -18.48 -1.57 -17.68
CA ASP A 263 -17.75 -2.82 -17.93
C ASP A 263 -16.46 -2.59 -18.73
N GLU A 264 -16.43 -1.59 -19.62
CA GLU A 264 -15.24 -1.27 -20.42
C GLU A 264 -14.12 -0.71 -19.53
N LEU A 265 -14.46 0.22 -18.64
CA LEU A 265 -13.50 0.80 -17.70
C LEU A 265 -13.01 -0.26 -16.69
N MET A 266 -13.91 -1.12 -16.20
CA MET A 266 -13.55 -2.24 -15.34
C MET A 266 -12.60 -3.21 -16.07
N ALA A 267 -12.88 -3.54 -17.33
CA ALA A 267 -12.01 -4.40 -18.14
C ALA A 267 -10.62 -3.80 -18.34
N ALA A 268 -10.48 -2.47 -18.44
CA ALA A 268 -9.19 -1.81 -18.47
C ALA A 268 -8.42 -2.00 -17.16
N CYS A 269 -9.07 -1.82 -16.01
CA CYS A 269 -8.48 -2.12 -14.70
C CYS A 269 -8.01 -3.58 -14.61
N GLU A 270 -8.82 -4.54 -15.08
CA GLU A 270 -8.45 -5.96 -15.06
C GLU A 270 -7.21 -6.27 -15.91
N ARG A 271 -7.13 -5.72 -17.14
CA ARG A 271 -5.98 -5.90 -18.04
C ARG A 271 -4.70 -5.35 -17.44
N VAL A 272 -4.75 -4.11 -16.94
CA VAL A 272 -3.57 -3.45 -16.36
C VAL A 272 -3.13 -4.14 -15.07
N PHE A 273 -4.07 -4.57 -14.22
CA PHE A 273 -3.74 -5.36 -13.04
C PHE A 273 -3.04 -6.67 -13.41
N GLU A 274 -3.51 -7.38 -14.44
CA GLU A 274 -2.87 -8.62 -14.89
C GLU A 274 -1.44 -8.36 -15.39
N ASN A 275 -1.21 -7.26 -16.12
CA ASN A 275 0.13 -6.85 -16.55
C ASN A 275 1.05 -6.58 -15.34
N ILE A 276 0.58 -5.84 -14.33
CA ILE A 276 1.33 -5.61 -13.09
C ILE A 276 1.71 -6.94 -12.45
N ARG A 277 0.70 -7.76 -12.11
CA ARG A 277 0.86 -8.99 -11.34
C ARG A 277 1.79 -9.99 -12.04
N THR A 278 1.72 -10.13 -13.36
CA THR A 278 2.42 -11.19 -14.09
C THR A 278 3.74 -10.77 -14.70
N ARG A 279 3.98 -9.46 -14.88
CA ARG A 279 5.14 -8.97 -15.64
C ARG A 279 5.88 -7.79 -15.01
N ARG A 280 5.25 -6.99 -14.14
CA ARG A 280 5.85 -5.72 -13.64
C ARG A 280 5.74 -5.55 -12.12
N MET A 281 5.74 -6.66 -11.38
CA MET A 281 5.68 -6.68 -9.92
C MET A 281 6.81 -7.56 -9.36
N TYR A 282 7.51 -7.04 -8.36
CA TYR A 282 8.54 -7.79 -7.64
C TYR A 282 7.93 -8.91 -6.78
N ILE A 283 8.72 -9.91 -6.40
CA ILE A 283 8.25 -11.01 -5.54
C ILE A 283 7.73 -10.52 -4.18
N THR A 284 8.18 -9.36 -3.72
CA THR A 284 7.74 -8.66 -2.50
C THR A 284 6.41 -7.91 -2.67
N GLY A 285 5.82 -7.93 -3.86
CA GLY A 285 4.64 -7.12 -4.19
C GLY A 285 4.95 -5.63 -4.43
N GLY A 286 6.23 -5.24 -4.47
CA GLY A 286 6.65 -3.90 -4.85
C GLY A 286 6.48 -3.64 -6.35
N ILE A 287 6.28 -2.37 -6.73
CA ILE A 287 6.08 -1.94 -8.11
C ILE A 287 6.86 -0.65 -8.42
N GLY A 288 7.23 -0.47 -9.69
CA GLY A 288 8.14 0.59 -10.14
C GLY A 288 9.59 0.09 -10.14
N SER A 289 10.09 -0.22 -11.32
CA SER A 289 11.39 -0.88 -11.53
C SER A 289 12.54 0.08 -11.77
N LEU A 290 12.27 1.38 -11.90
CA LEU A 290 13.30 2.37 -12.19
C LEU A 290 13.15 3.61 -11.31
N PHE A 291 14.26 3.99 -10.69
CA PHE A 291 14.36 5.23 -9.90
C PHE A 291 13.97 6.47 -10.73
N ALA A 292 14.52 6.60 -11.93
CA ALA A 292 14.25 7.73 -12.81
C ALA A 292 12.77 7.77 -13.24
N GLY A 293 12.03 8.75 -12.70
CA GLY A 293 10.61 8.92 -12.92
C GLY A 293 9.71 8.06 -12.02
N GLU A 294 10.31 7.29 -11.09
CA GLU A 294 9.60 6.49 -10.08
C GLU A 294 8.60 5.52 -10.72
N ARG A 295 9.03 4.85 -11.80
CA ARG A 295 8.12 4.34 -12.83
C ARG A 295 8.22 2.85 -13.11
N PHE A 296 7.15 2.32 -13.69
CA PHE A 296 7.20 1.08 -14.45
C PHE A 296 8.06 1.27 -15.71
N THR A 297 8.76 0.21 -16.12
CA THR A 297 9.56 0.18 -17.36
C THR A 297 8.93 -0.76 -18.39
N ALA A 298 9.48 -1.97 -18.56
CA ALA A 298 9.05 -2.96 -19.53
C ALA A 298 8.63 -4.25 -18.82
N ASP A 299 7.92 -5.12 -19.55
CA ASP A 299 7.57 -6.44 -19.05
C ASP A 299 8.85 -7.22 -18.69
N TYR A 300 8.88 -7.77 -17.47
CA TYR A 300 9.97 -8.56 -16.87
C TYR A 300 11.28 -7.79 -16.60
N ASP A 301 11.30 -6.46 -16.76
CA ASP A 301 12.42 -5.61 -16.34
C ASP A 301 12.30 -5.31 -14.83
N LEU A 302 12.85 -6.19 -14.01
CA LEU A 302 12.75 -6.19 -12.55
C LEU A 302 14.14 -6.27 -11.87
N PRO A 303 14.97 -5.21 -11.99
CA PRO A 303 16.29 -5.21 -11.35
C PRO A 303 16.15 -5.22 -9.82
N ASN A 304 17.08 -5.89 -9.13
CA ASN A 304 17.02 -6.06 -7.67
C ASN A 304 17.85 -5.04 -6.87
N GLY A 305 18.80 -4.39 -7.52
CA GLY A 305 19.80 -3.54 -6.88
C GLY A 305 19.58 -2.04 -7.13
N SER A 306 20.66 -1.29 -7.19
CA SER A 306 20.67 0.18 -7.16
C SER A 306 19.71 0.90 -8.10
N VAL A 307 19.43 0.37 -9.29
CA VAL A 307 18.57 1.04 -10.29
C VAL A 307 17.07 0.93 -9.97
N MET A 308 16.68 -0.01 -9.11
CA MET A 308 15.29 -0.31 -8.78
C MET A 308 14.62 0.77 -7.92
N TYR A 309 13.28 0.71 -7.80
CA TYR A 309 12.53 1.65 -6.99
C TYR A 309 11.62 1.03 -5.92
N ALA A 310 10.58 0.29 -6.32
CA ALA A 310 9.63 -0.35 -5.41
C ALA A 310 9.18 0.57 -4.25
N GLU A 311 8.59 1.71 -4.57
CA GLU A 311 8.23 2.73 -3.58
C GLU A 311 7.23 2.20 -2.54
N SER A 312 7.40 2.59 -1.26
CA SER A 312 6.43 2.27 -0.19
C SER A 312 5.02 2.79 -0.49
N CYS A 313 4.86 4.01 -1.02
CA CYS A 313 3.55 4.53 -1.45
C CYS A 313 2.93 3.71 -2.57
N ALA A 314 3.74 3.21 -3.51
CA ALA A 314 3.24 2.41 -4.62
C ALA A 314 2.78 1.03 -4.15
N ALA A 315 3.48 0.42 -3.19
CA ALA A 315 3.03 -0.80 -2.52
C ALA A 315 1.69 -0.60 -1.81
N MET A 316 1.53 0.47 -1.01
CA MET A 316 0.26 0.81 -0.36
C MET A 316 -0.86 1.07 -1.37
N GLY A 317 -0.56 1.81 -2.45
CA GLY A 317 -1.52 2.08 -3.53
C GLY A 317 -1.95 0.81 -4.28
N LEU A 318 -1.05 -0.15 -4.50
CA LEU A 318 -1.40 -1.44 -5.09
C LEU A 318 -2.33 -2.25 -4.19
N VAL A 319 -2.13 -2.25 -2.87
CA VAL A 319 -3.06 -2.89 -1.92
C VAL A 319 -4.43 -2.25 -2.03
N LEU A 320 -4.51 -0.92 -2.01
CA LEU A 320 -5.77 -0.18 -2.13
C LEU A 320 -6.49 -0.45 -3.46
N PHE A 321 -5.75 -0.59 -4.55
CA PHE A 321 -6.31 -0.94 -5.85
C PHE A 321 -6.79 -2.40 -5.89
N ALA A 322 -5.99 -3.34 -5.38
CA ALA A 322 -6.33 -4.75 -5.31
C ALA A 322 -7.61 -4.99 -4.50
N MET A 323 -7.75 -4.33 -3.34
CA MET A 323 -8.98 -4.43 -2.53
C MET A 323 -10.21 -3.93 -3.27
N ARG A 324 -10.11 -2.84 -4.04
CA ARG A 324 -11.21 -2.35 -4.90
C ARG A 324 -11.59 -3.37 -5.97
N MET A 325 -10.58 -3.94 -6.64
CA MET A 325 -10.81 -4.95 -7.67
C MET A 325 -11.44 -6.22 -7.10
N PHE A 326 -11.02 -6.67 -5.93
CA PHE A 326 -11.67 -7.78 -5.23
C PHE A 326 -13.12 -7.44 -4.89
N ASN A 327 -13.37 -6.28 -4.29
CA ASN A 327 -14.74 -5.88 -3.90
C ASN A 327 -15.68 -5.79 -5.12
N ALA A 328 -15.16 -5.34 -6.26
CA ALA A 328 -15.90 -5.23 -7.52
C ALA A 328 -16.14 -6.59 -8.21
N THR A 329 -15.15 -7.50 -8.20
CA THR A 329 -15.17 -8.70 -9.07
C THR A 329 -15.31 -10.02 -8.32
N GLY A 330 -14.91 -10.07 -7.04
CA GLY A 330 -14.81 -11.30 -6.24
C GLY A 330 -13.65 -12.24 -6.61
N LYS A 331 -12.72 -11.84 -7.49
CA LYS A 331 -11.62 -12.73 -7.94
C LYS A 331 -10.48 -12.76 -6.91
N GLN A 332 -10.14 -13.95 -6.42
CA GLN A 332 -9.19 -14.14 -5.31
C GLN A 332 -7.75 -13.64 -5.60
N LYS A 333 -7.32 -13.64 -6.87
CA LYS A 333 -5.97 -13.15 -7.29
C LYS A 333 -5.63 -11.73 -6.81
N TYR A 334 -6.65 -10.90 -6.59
CA TYR A 334 -6.48 -9.55 -6.07
C TYR A 334 -6.08 -9.60 -4.59
N LEU A 335 -6.70 -10.45 -3.79
CA LEU A 335 -6.35 -10.65 -2.38
C LEU A 335 -4.98 -11.32 -2.21
N ASP A 336 -4.60 -12.25 -3.09
CA ASP A 336 -3.25 -12.84 -3.06
C ASP A 336 -2.17 -11.79 -3.30
N THR A 337 -2.44 -10.84 -4.20
CA THR A 337 -1.56 -9.70 -4.46
C THR A 337 -1.52 -8.75 -3.25
N ALA A 338 -2.68 -8.42 -2.70
CA ALA A 338 -2.77 -7.56 -1.51
C ALA A 338 -2.02 -8.15 -0.31
N GLU A 339 -2.20 -9.45 -0.03
CA GLU A 339 -1.52 -10.17 1.05
C GLU A 339 -0.01 -10.19 0.86
N ARG A 340 0.47 -10.53 -0.35
CA ARG A 340 1.89 -10.51 -0.68
C ARG A 340 2.48 -9.11 -0.48
N THR A 341 1.83 -8.07 -0.97
CA THR A 341 2.32 -6.70 -0.84
C THR A 341 2.29 -6.21 0.61
N LEU A 342 1.27 -6.56 1.39
CA LEU A 342 1.14 -6.20 2.82
C LEU A 342 2.27 -6.79 3.66
N TYR A 343 2.46 -8.11 3.65
CA TYR A 343 3.45 -8.77 4.52
C TYR A 343 4.90 -8.51 4.11
N ASN A 344 5.13 -7.98 2.90
CA ASN A 344 6.46 -7.78 2.35
C ASN A 344 6.71 -6.30 2.02
N GLY A 345 6.36 -5.85 0.82
CA GLY A 345 6.71 -4.51 0.33
C GLY A 345 6.22 -3.34 1.19
N VAL A 346 5.03 -3.46 1.81
CA VAL A 346 4.52 -2.42 2.72
C VAL A 346 5.27 -2.42 4.04
N LEU A 347 5.33 -3.57 4.73
CA LEU A 347 5.95 -3.63 6.06
C LEU A 347 7.47 -3.43 6.02
N ALA A 348 8.15 -3.75 4.90
CA ALA A 348 9.55 -3.42 4.71
C ALA A 348 9.80 -1.90 4.78
N GLY A 349 8.82 -1.10 4.38
CA GLY A 349 8.94 0.35 4.30
C GLY A 349 8.96 1.10 5.65
N ILE A 350 8.75 0.41 6.78
CA ILE A 350 8.73 1.03 8.12
C ILE A 350 9.52 0.19 9.13
N SER A 351 10.28 0.84 10.00
CA SER A 351 11.08 0.17 11.04
C SER A 351 10.21 -0.48 12.11
N LEU A 352 10.80 -1.41 12.87
CA LEU A 352 10.19 -1.97 14.08
C LEU A 352 9.86 -0.90 15.12
N THR A 353 10.62 0.21 15.15
CA THR A 353 10.36 1.35 16.06
C THR A 353 9.23 2.26 15.57
N GLY A 354 8.85 2.16 14.28
CA GLY A 354 7.81 2.97 13.66
C GLY A 354 8.21 4.41 13.33
N THR A 355 9.47 4.78 13.50
CA THR A 355 9.96 6.17 13.36
C THR A 355 10.89 6.38 12.18
N GLU A 356 11.25 5.31 11.46
CA GLU A 356 12.14 5.36 10.31
C GLU A 356 11.50 4.61 9.14
N PHE A 357 11.70 5.10 7.93
CA PHE A 357 10.98 4.66 6.74
C PHE A 357 11.92 4.47 5.56
N PHE A 358 11.58 3.53 4.68
CA PHE A 358 12.13 3.50 3.33
C PHE A 358 11.22 4.27 2.37
N TYR A 359 11.85 5.04 1.49
CA TYR A 359 11.21 5.48 0.26
C TYR A 359 11.27 4.33 -0.77
N THR A 360 12.47 3.83 -1.04
CA THR A 360 12.80 2.74 -1.97
C THR A 360 13.01 1.43 -1.22
N ASN A 361 12.36 0.34 -1.64
CA ASN A 361 12.46 -0.97 -0.99
C ASN A 361 13.31 -1.93 -1.84
N TYR A 362 14.64 -1.91 -1.62
CA TYR A 362 15.58 -2.74 -2.38
C TYR A 362 15.36 -4.24 -2.15
N LEU A 363 15.64 -5.07 -3.16
CA LEU A 363 15.70 -6.53 -3.05
C LEU A 363 17.13 -7.06 -2.93
N SER A 364 18.12 -6.19 -3.20
CA SER A 364 19.54 -6.43 -3.01
C SER A 364 20.25 -5.12 -2.69
N THR A 365 21.08 -5.12 -1.65
CA THR A 365 21.93 -3.98 -1.28
C THR A 365 23.27 -4.46 -0.76
N ASP A 366 24.30 -3.64 -0.98
CA ASP A 366 25.67 -3.82 -0.50
C ASP A 366 26.20 -2.45 -0.01
N LYS A 367 27.14 -2.47 0.93
CA LYS A 367 27.86 -1.29 1.44
C LYS A 367 28.43 -0.41 0.33
N HIS A 368 28.82 -1.00 -0.80
CA HIS A 368 29.36 -0.28 -1.95
C HIS A 368 28.37 -0.04 -3.10
N ALA A 369 27.12 -0.51 -2.98
CA ALA A 369 26.11 -0.28 -4.01
C ALA A 369 25.89 1.24 -4.23
N PRO A 370 25.88 1.73 -5.48
CA PRO A 370 25.58 3.12 -5.75
C PRO A 370 24.14 3.43 -5.33
N LEU A 371 23.91 4.66 -4.86
CA LEU A 371 22.58 5.19 -4.59
C LEU A 371 22.23 6.22 -5.67
N TYR A 372 20.98 6.21 -6.11
CA TYR A 372 20.47 7.22 -7.03
C TYR A 372 19.57 8.19 -6.26
N ASN A 373 19.85 9.50 -6.37
CA ASN A 373 19.04 10.61 -5.84
C ASN A 373 18.55 10.38 -4.39
N MET A 374 17.23 10.24 -4.12
CA MET A 374 16.67 10.05 -2.77
C MET A 374 16.79 8.61 -2.22
N GLY A 375 17.49 7.72 -2.91
CA GLY A 375 17.76 6.37 -2.42
C GLY A 375 18.58 6.41 -1.13
N ALA A 376 18.17 5.62 -0.15
CA ALA A 376 18.90 5.39 1.10
C ALA A 376 19.02 3.89 1.35
N LYS A 377 20.19 3.43 1.82
CA LYS A 377 20.43 2.00 2.12
C LYS A 377 19.76 1.55 3.41
N THR A 378 19.57 2.49 4.31
CA THR A 378 18.89 2.31 5.59
C THR A 378 17.67 3.22 5.67
N ARG A 379 16.70 2.83 6.48
CA ARG A 379 15.51 3.65 6.74
C ARG A 379 15.91 5.01 7.30
N GLN A 380 15.14 6.03 6.94
CA GLN A 380 15.37 7.42 7.36
C GLN A 380 14.17 7.93 8.15
N PRO A 381 14.37 8.83 9.13
CA PRO A 381 13.26 9.37 9.92
C PRO A 381 12.34 10.27 9.10
N TRP A 382 12.88 10.93 8.08
CA TRP A 382 12.14 11.88 7.24
C TRP A 382 12.87 12.15 5.92
N PHE A 383 12.16 12.73 4.96
CA PHE A 383 12.66 13.04 3.62
C PHE A 383 12.22 14.46 3.20
N ILE A 384 12.83 15.04 2.17
CA ILE A 384 12.34 16.32 1.61
C ILE A 384 10.95 16.12 0.97
N CYS A 385 10.81 15.11 0.10
CA CYS A 385 9.51 14.58 -0.32
C CYS A 385 9.09 13.49 0.67
N SER A 386 8.14 13.79 1.56
CA SER A 386 7.79 12.94 2.71
C SER A 386 6.49 12.15 2.50
N CYS A 387 6.20 11.79 1.25
CA CYS A 387 5.01 11.01 0.91
C CYS A 387 4.96 9.69 1.67
N CYS A 388 6.08 8.98 1.85
CA CYS A 388 6.14 7.68 2.51
C CYS A 388 5.81 7.75 4.01
N PRO A 389 6.51 8.55 4.85
CA PRO A 389 6.17 8.69 6.27
C PRO A 389 4.71 9.09 6.51
N THR A 390 4.22 10.08 5.75
CA THR A 390 2.85 10.57 5.90
C THR A 390 1.82 9.56 5.39
N SER A 391 2.13 8.77 4.36
CA SER A 391 1.25 7.68 3.90
C SER A 391 1.15 6.54 4.92
N PHE A 392 2.26 6.16 5.58
CA PHE A 392 2.20 5.18 6.67
C PHE A 392 1.31 5.64 7.82
N SER A 393 1.28 6.95 8.11
CA SER A 393 0.45 7.52 9.17
C SER A 393 -1.05 7.27 8.94
N ARG A 394 -1.50 7.20 7.69
CA ARG A 394 -2.90 6.93 7.36
C ARG A 394 -3.19 5.47 7.00
N PHE A 395 -2.22 4.74 6.44
CA PHE A 395 -2.47 3.40 5.89
C PHE A 395 -2.48 2.29 6.95
N LEU A 396 -1.47 2.25 7.83
CA LEU A 396 -1.32 1.19 8.84
C LEU A 396 -2.58 0.93 9.70
N PRO A 397 -3.29 1.94 10.22
CA PRO A 397 -4.49 1.68 11.03
C PRO A 397 -5.56 0.91 10.24
N GLN A 398 -5.64 1.10 8.93
CA GLN A 398 -6.69 0.52 8.10
C GLN A 398 -6.52 -0.97 7.84
N ILE A 399 -5.36 -1.58 8.13
CA ILE A 399 -5.05 -2.96 7.73
C ILE A 399 -6.11 -3.97 8.19
N GLY A 400 -6.66 -3.81 9.39
CA GLY A 400 -7.71 -4.69 9.91
C GLY A 400 -8.96 -4.73 9.03
N THR A 401 -9.28 -3.64 8.33
CA THR A 401 -10.42 -3.58 7.40
C THR A 401 -10.25 -4.47 6.18
N PHE A 402 -9.01 -4.88 5.86
CA PHE A 402 -8.73 -5.77 4.73
C PHE A 402 -8.93 -7.25 5.08
N PHE A 403 -9.08 -7.59 6.37
CA PHE A 403 -9.21 -8.98 6.81
C PHE A 403 -10.54 -9.59 6.39
N PHE A 404 -11.57 -8.77 6.19
CA PHE A 404 -12.91 -9.23 5.83
C PHE A 404 -13.51 -8.41 4.69
N SER A 405 -14.48 -9.01 4.01
CA SER A 405 -15.42 -8.31 3.14
C SER A 405 -16.82 -8.89 3.33
N CYS A 406 -17.85 -8.07 3.07
CA CYS A 406 -19.24 -8.52 3.17
C CYS A 406 -19.95 -8.33 1.83
N ARG A 407 -20.57 -9.36 1.27
CA ARG A 407 -21.40 -9.28 0.05
C ARG A 407 -22.73 -9.94 0.30
N ASN A 408 -23.80 -9.14 0.38
CA ASN A 408 -25.14 -9.61 0.76
C ASN A 408 -25.12 -10.32 2.13
N ASP A 409 -25.29 -11.63 2.14
CA ASP A 409 -25.27 -12.53 3.29
C ASP A 409 -23.96 -13.33 3.41
N VAL A 410 -22.95 -13.03 2.58
CA VAL A 410 -21.62 -13.65 2.60
C VAL A 410 -20.64 -12.77 3.35
N VAL A 411 -19.98 -13.35 4.36
CA VAL A 411 -18.78 -12.79 5.00
C VAL A 411 -17.58 -13.58 4.49
N THR A 412 -16.65 -12.92 3.82
CA THR A 412 -15.40 -13.54 3.37
C THR A 412 -14.25 -13.15 4.29
N LEU A 413 -13.56 -14.14 4.89
CA LEU A 413 -12.27 -13.98 5.56
C LEU A 413 -11.18 -13.90 4.48
N ASN A 414 -10.76 -12.67 4.17
CA ASN A 414 -9.79 -12.35 3.13
C ASN A 414 -8.36 -12.63 3.60
N ILE A 415 -7.96 -12.12 4.77
CA ILE A 415 -6.64 -12.35 5.36
C ILE A 415 -6.88 -13.04 6.71
N PRO A 416 -6.41 -14.28 6.89
CA PRO A 416 -6.72 -15.07 8.09
C PRO A 416 -5.82 -14.70 9.29
N ALA A 417 -5.55 -13.41 9.46
CA ALA A 417 -4.84 -12.87 10.61
C ALA A 417 -5.74 -12.92 11.84
N ALA A 418 -5.16 -13.18 13.01
CA ALA A 418 -5.91 -13.23 14.25
C ALA A 418 -6.56 -11.87 14.55
N CYS A 419 -7.85 -11.88 14.89
CA CYS A 419 -8.64 -10.67 15.09
C CYS A 419 -9.98 -10.96 15.78
N GLU A 420 -10.62 -9.89 16.26
CA GLU A 420 -12.03 -9.84 16.63
C GLU A 420 -12.76 -9.00 15.58
N ALA A 421 -13.86 -9.52 15.03
CA ALA A 421 -14.70 -8.80 14.08
C ALA A 421 -16.15 -8.72 14.59
N SER A 422 -16.75 -7.54 14.52
CA SER A 422 -18.16 -7.27 14.82
C SER A 422 -18.79 -6.54 13.63
N LEU A 423 -19.39 -7.31 12.74
CA LEU A 423 -19.92 -6.89 11.45
C LEU A 423 -21.45 -6.83 11.49
N THR A 424 -22.05 -6.02 10.63
CA THR A 424 -23.50 -6.03 10.36
C THR A 424 -23.72 -6.19 8.87
N LEU A 425 -24.37 -7.28 8.48
CA LEU A 425 -24.71 -7.54 7.09
C LEU A 425 -25.82 -6.59 6.60
N LYS A 426 -25.95 -6.45 5.29
CA LYS A 426 -26.93 -5.55 4.67
C LYS A 426 -28.38 -5.86 5.01
N ASN A 427 -28.68 -7.14 5.28
CA ASN A 427 -29.99 -7.58 5.75
C ASN A 427 -30.23 -7.34 7.26
N GLY A 428 -29.27 -6.74 7.97
CA GLY A 428 -29.33 -6.45 9.40
C GLY A 428 -28.80 -7.56 10.29
N THR A 429 -28.34 -8.71 9.76
CA THR A 429 -27.81 -9.81 10.57
C THR A 429 -26.49 -9.39 11.24
N PRO A 430 -26.41 -9.44 12.59
CA PRO A 430 -25.16 -9.20 13.31
C PRO A 430 -24.25 -10.43 13.20
N VAL A 431 -22.97 -10.22 12.90
CA VAL A 431 -21.96 -11.29 12.80
C VAL A 431 -20.78 -10.94 13.69
N LYS A 432 -20.48 -11.80 14.66
CA LYS A 432 -19.28 -11.73 15.50
C LYS A 432 -18.38 -12.93 15.23
N LEU A 433 -17.15 -12.65 14.85
CA LEU A 433 -16.13 -13.66 14.55
C LEU A 433 -14.88 -13.40 15.37
N ARG A 434 -14.27 -14.48 15.86
CA ARG A 434 -12.94 -14.47 16.45
C ARG A 434 -12.03 -15.39 15.65
N THR A 435 -11.08 -14.79 14.94
CA THR A 435 -10.01 -15.53 14.25
C THR A 435 -8.82 -15.64 15.19
N GLY A 436 -8.37 -16.86 15.46
CA GLY A 436 -7.20 -17.16 16.29
C GLY A 436 -6.00 -17.64 15.47
N GLY A 437 -5.03 -18.23 16.16
CA GLY A 437 -3.80 -18.75 15.55
C GLY A 437 -2.70 -17.70 15.47
N ARG A 438 -1.60 -18.06 14.79
CA ARG A 438 -0.39 -17.23 14.67
C ARG A 438 -0.01 -16.96 13.22
N TYR A 439 -0.97 -16.89 12.31
CA TYR A 439 -0.74 -16.47 10.92
C TYR A 439 -0.04 -15.10 10.90
N PRO A 440 0.98 -14.86 10.05
CA PRO A 440 1.47 -15.70 8.94
C PRO A 440 2.54 -16.73 9.33
N TRP A 441 2.77 -16.98 10.62
CA TRP A 441 3.81 -17.91 11.08
C TRP A 441 3.32 -19.36 11.15
N GLU A 442 2.04 -19.58 11.36
CA GLU A 442 1.43 -20.90 11.48
C GLU A 442 0.17 -20.99 10.61
N GLY A 443 -0.12 -22.20 10.09
CA GLY A 443 -1.24 -22.46 9.18
C GLY A 443 -2.54 -22.87 9.85
N LYS A 444 -2.52 -23.17 11.16
CA LYS A 444 -3.71 -23.54 11.94
C LYS A 444 -4.43 -22.30 12.43
N ILE A 445 -5.60 -22.03 11.88
CA ILE A 445 -6.39 -20.82 12.08
C ILE A 445 -7.81 -21.22 12.50
N PRO A 446 -8.13 -21.21 13.81
CA PRO A 446 -9.50 -21.37 14.26
C PRO A 446 -10.29 -20.07 14.07
N VAL A 447 -11.45 -20.16 13.43
CA VAL A 447 -12.43 -19.08 13.27
C VAL A 447 -13.66 -19.47 14.08
N THR A 448 -13.84 -18.82 15.23
CA THR A 448 -14.98 -19.04 16.13
C THR A 448 -16.10 -18.08 15.78
N VAL A 449 -17.29 -18.61 15.57
CA VAL A 449 -18.50 -17.79 15.41
C VAL A 449 -19.07 -17.51 16.79
N GLU A 450 -19.14 -16.23 17.18
CA GLU A 450 -19.58 -15.80 18.52
C GLU A 450 -21.04 -15.30 18.54
N SER A 451 -21.68 -15.15 17.38
CA SER A 451 -23.07 -14.75 17.22
C SER A 451 -23.90 -15.82 16.52
N ALA A 452 -25.14 -16.05 16.95
CA ALA A 452 -26.07 -16.87 16.20
C ALA A 452 -26.67 -16.11 15.00
N GLY A 453 -26.94 -16.79 13.89
CA GLY A 453 -27.59 -16.21 12.71
C GLY A 453 -27.39 -17.04 11.44
N HIS A 454 -28.22 -16.79 10.42
CA HIS A 454 -28.07 -17.39 9.09
C HIS A 454 -27.20 -16.49 8.21
N PHE A 455 -26.05 -17.00 7.77
CA PHE A 455 -25.17 -16.34 6.82
C PHE A 455 -24.19 -17.35 6.20
N THR A 456 -23.54 -16.94 5.12
CA THR A 456 -22.42 -17.69 4.53
C THR A 456 -21.09 -17.18 5.09
N LEU A 457 -20.26 -18.06 5.64
CA LEU A 457 -18.85 -17.79 5.90
C LEU A 457 -18.02 -18.38 4.75
N GLU A 458 -17.27 -17.52 4.06
CA GLU A 458 -16.30 -17.91 3.04
C GLU A 458 -14.89 -17.64 3.55
N ILE A 459 -13.97 -18.58 3.35
CA ILE A 459 -12.57 -18.44 3.74
C ILE A 459 -11.72 -18.51 2.49
N ARG A 460 -10.90 -17.48 2.23
CA ARG A 460 -9.96 -17.51 1.10
C ARG A 460 -8.93 -18.62 1.32
N ILE A 461 -8.69 -19.40 0.27
CA ILE A 461 -7.52 -20.27 0.16
C ILE A 461 -6.45 -19.53 -0.65
N PRO A 462 -5.30 -19.18 -0.05
CA PRO A 462 -4.26 -18.43 -0.76
C PRO A 462 -3.61 -19.22 -1.91
N ASP A 463 -3.24 -18.54 -3.00
CA ASP A 463 -2.65 -19.18 -4.19
C ASP A 463 -1.29 -19.87 -3.93
N TRP A 464 -0.57 -19.46 -2.89
CA TRP A 464 0.69 -20.07 -2.48
C TRP A 464 0.51 -21.43 -1.78
N CYS A 465 -0.70 -21.73 -1.30
CA CYS A 465 -0.99 -22.94 -0.52
C CYS A 465 -1.50 -24.07 -1.43
N GLU A 466 -0.73 -25.16 -1.52
CA GLU A 466 -1.08 -26.32 -2.36
C GLU A 466 -1.96 -27.33 -1.63
N LYS A 467 -1.77 -27.47 -0.31
CA LYS A 467 -2.50 -28.41 0.54
C LYS A 467 -3.08 -27.67 1.73
N TYR A 468 -4.38 -27.87 1.93
CA TYR A 468 -5.10 -27.30 3.05
C TYR A 468 -6.21 -28.26 3.48
N SER A 469 -6.75 -28.03 4.68
CA SER A 469 -8.02 -28.61 5.10
C SER A 469 -8.88 -27.56 5.79
N VAL A 470 -10.20 -27.75 5.69
CA VAL A 470 -11.19 -26.97 6.42
C VAL A 470 -12.08 -27.95 7.17
N SER A 471 -12.33 -27.68 8.45
CA SER A 471 -13.26 -28.48 9.23
C SER A 471 -14.18 -27.58 10.04
N LEU A 472 -15.42 -28.03 10.25
CA LEU A 472 -16.42 -27.39 11.09
C LEU A 472 -16.72 -28.31 12.27
N ASN A 473 -16.41 -27.84 13.48
CA ASN A 473 -16.57 -28.62 14.72
C ASN A 473 -15.93 -30.03 14.63
N GLY A 474 -14.78 -30.13 13.96
CA GLY A 474 -14.01 -31.37 13.80
C GLY A 474 -14.45 -32.28 12.64
N GLN A 475 -15.43 -31.87 11.83
CA GLN A 475 -15.85 -32.59 10.62
C GLN A 475 -15.39 -31.86 9.36
N ASP A 476 -14.94 -32.59 8.34
CA ASP A 476 -14.52 -32.01 7.07
C ASP A 476 -15.60 -31.10 6.48
N ALA A 477 -15.18 -29.95 5.95
CA ALA A 477 -16.05 -28.94 5.39
C ALA A 477 -15.40 -28.27 4.18
N GLU A 478 -16.22 -27.63 3.35
CA GLU A 478 -15.74 -26.79 2.26
C GLU A 478 -15.35 -25.38 2.78
N PRO A 479 -14.49 -24.62 2.08
CA PRO A 479 -14.13 -23.25 2.46
C PRO A 479 -15.30 -22.25 2.47
N ARG A 480 -16.42 -22.58 1.82
CA ARG A 480 -17.65 -21.78 1.80
C ARG A 480 -18.77 -22.55 2.49
N ILE A 481 -19.24 -22.02 3.62
CA ILE A 481 -20.21 -22.69 4.50
C ILE A 481 -21.41 -21.76 4.71
N GLU A 482 -22.58 -22.17 4.22
CA GLU A 482 -23.85 -21.49 4.45
C GLU A 482 -24.70 -22.28 5.43
N ARG A 483 -25.09 -21.66 6.55
CA ARG A 483 -25.90 -22.33 7.58
C ARG A 483 -26.48 -21.35 8.61
N ASP A 484 -27.37 -21.90 9.44
CA ASP A 484 -27.66 -21.36 10.76
C ASP A 484 -26.47 -21.61 11.71
N TRP A 485 -25.74 -20.55 12.02
CA TRP A 485 -24.63 -20.57 12.95
C TRP A 485 -25.10 -20.50 14.39
N LYS A 486 -24.41 -21.23 15.26
CA LYS A 486 -24.56 -21.13 16.72
C LYS A 486 -23.30 -20.50 17.31
N ALA A 487 -23.47 -19.71 18.36
CA ALA A 487 -22.34 -19.22 19.12
C ALA A 487 -21.51 -20.40 19.65
N GLY A 488 -20.20 -20.38 19.39
CA GLY A 488 -19.27 -21.47 19.71
C GLY A 488 -19.00 -22.45 18.57
N ASP A 489 -19.67 -22.33 17.41
CA ASP A 489 -19.25 -23.07 16.22
C ASP A 489 -17.82 -22.63 15.82
N VAL A 490 -16.96 -23.59 15.48
CA VAL A 490 -15.57 -23.35 15.09
C VAL A 490 -15.29 -23.93 13.72
N VAL A 491 -14.88 -23.06 12.79
CA VAL A 491 -14.26 -23.45 11.53
C VAL A 491 -12.74 -23.44 11.72
N LEU A 492 -12.08 -24.57 11.54
CA LEU A 492 -10.62 -24.66 11.55
C LEU A 492 -10.11 -24.73 10.12
N LEU A 493 -9.34 -23.72 9.72
CA LEU A 493 -8.50 -23.75 8.52
C LEU A 493 -7.11 -24.24 8.90
N ASP A 494 -6.58 -25.22 8.18
CA ASP A 494 -5.18 -25.67 8.29
C ASP A 494 -4.49 -25.52 6.93
N LEU A 495 -3.55 -24.58 6.83
CA LEU A 495 -2.76 -24.31 5.62
C LEU A 495 -1.36 -24.95 5.73
N GLU A 496 -0.93 -25.70 4.72
CA GLU A 496 0.45 -26.22 4.68
C GLU A 496 1.45 -25.08 4.51
N MET A 497 2.27 -24.83 5.55
CA MET A 497 3.24 -23.73 5.63
C MET A 497 4.68 -24.22 5.41
N THR A 498 4.92 -24.92 4.30
CA THR A 498 6.25 -25.43 3.93
C THR A 498 7.08 -24.34 3.25
N PRO A 499 8.38 -24.17 3.59
CA PRO A 499 9.28 -23.31 2.82
C PRO A 499 9.34 -23.72 1.34
N LYS A 500 9.25 -22.75 0.43
CA LYS A 500 9.25 -22.96 -1.03
C LYS A 500 10.28 -22.08 -1.71
N TRP A 501 11.00 -22.68 -2.66
CA TRP A 501 11.89 -21.99 -3.58
C TRP A 501 11.10 -21.47 -4.78
N TYR A 502 11.16 -20.17 -5.02
CA TYR A 502 10.59 -19.51 -6.19
C TYR A 502 11.67 -19.22 -7.22
N ARG A 503 11.33 -19.39 -8.50
CA ARG A 503 12.15 -19.01 -9.66
C ARG A 503 11.34 -18.03 -10.49
N ALA A 504 11.99 -16.97 -10.97
CA ALA A 504 11.35 -16.00 -11.84
C ALA A 504 11.12 -16.56 -13.25
N ASN A 505 10.27 -15.89 -14.02
CA ASN A 505 10.18 -16.13 -15.46
C ASN A 505 11.57 -15.93 -16.10
N PRO A 506 12.02 -16.77 -17.06
CA PRO A 506 13.33 -16.63 -17.69
C PRO A 506 13.61 -15.28 -18.38
N TRP A 507 12.59 -14.47 -18.66
CA TRP A 507 12.74 -13.12 -19.19
C TRP A 507 13.09 -12.08 -18.12
N SER A 508 12.99 -12.41 -16.83
CA SER A 508 13.58 -11.61 -15.74
C SER A 508 15.09 -11.89 -15.70
N GLU A 509 15.86 -11.06 -16.41
CA GLU A 509 17.30 -11.27 -16.58
C GLU A 509 18.09 -11.21 -15.27
N ASP A 510 17.75 -10.28 -14.36
CA ASP A 510 18.38 -10.12 -13.04
C ASP A 510 18.20 -11.36 -12.13
N ASP A 511 17.08 -12.07 -12.30
CA ASP A 511 16.71 -13.24 -11.49
C ASP A 511 17.11 -14.58 -12.13
N ARG A 512 17.64 -14.57 -13.36
CA ARG A 512 17.97 -15.80 -14.07
C ARG A 512 19.06 -16.58 -13.33
N GLY A 513 18.78 -17.86 -13.05
CA GLY A 513 19.67 -18.73 -12.30
C GLY A 513 19.73 -18.41 -10.80
N ARG A 514 18.76 -17.64 -10.29
CA ARG A 514 18.60 -17.32 -8.87
C ARG A 514 17.29 -17.90 -8.34
N VAL A 515 17.24 -18.04 -7.02
CA VAL A 515 16.07 -18.46 -6.27
C VAL A 515 15.77 -17.49 -5.14
N ALA A 516 14.48 -17.36 -4.83
CA ALA A 516 14.00 -16.66 -3.65
C ALA A 516 13.25 -17.64 -2.73
N LEU A 517 13.36 -17.45 -1.42
CA LEU A 517 12.72 -18.31 -0.43
C LEU A 517 11.45 -17.64 0.10
N CYS A 518 10.33 -18.37 0.11
CA CYS A 518 9.11 -17.92 0.75
C CYS A 518 8.57 -18.99 1.70
N ARG A 519 7.81 -18.59 2.71
CA ARG A 519 7.00 -19.49 3.54
C ARG A 519 5.66 -18.83 3.83
N GLY A 520 4.58 -19.46 3.39
CA GLY A 520 3.28 -18.80 3.39
C GLY A 520 3.30 -17.53 2.53
N PRO A 521 2.72 -16.40 2.99
CA PRO A 521 2.73 -15.14 2.27
C PRO A 521 4.05 -14.36 2.41
N VAL A 522 5.00 -14.85 3.21
CA VAL A 522 6.20 -14.11 3.62
C VAL A 522 7.38 -14.49 2.73
N VAL A 523 7.98 -13.47 2.10
CA VAL A 523 9.26 -13.53 1.39
C VAL A 523 10.38 -13.41 2.40
N TYR A 524 11.45 -14.16 2.21
CA TYR A 524 12.63 -14.14 3.06
C TYR A 524 13.83 -13.51 2.36
N ALA A 525 14.76 -12.98 3.16
CA ALA A 525 16.00 -12.35 2.72
C ALA A 525 17.17 -12.82 3.60
N LEU A 526 18.38 -12.80 3.03
CA LEU A 526 19.63 -13.04 3.78
C LEU A 526 20.25 -11.69 4.10
N GLU A 527 20.40 -11.38 5.40
CA GLU A 527 21.21 -10.24 5.87
C GLU A 527 22.62 -10.73 6.24
N GLU A 528 23.65 -9.97 5.87
CA GLU A 528 25.06 -10.34 5.98
C GLU A 528 25.48 -10.75 7.39
N GLN A 529 25.01 -10.06 8.42
CA GLN A 529 25.33 -10.37 9.82
C GLN A 529 24.92 -11.77 10.28
N ASP A 530 23.96 -12.42 9.61
CA ASP A 530 23.51 -13.77 9.96
C ASP A 530 24.22 -14.87 9.15
N GLN A 531 25.12 -14.51 8.23
CA GLN A 531 25.77 -15.46 7.32
C GLN A 531 27.20 -15.81 7.75
N GLU A 532 27.64 -17.02 7.39
CA GLU A 532 29.03 -17.48 7.61
C GLU A 532 30.03 -16.83 6.63
N CYS A 533 29.53 -16.23 5.55
CA CYS A 533 30.31 -15.52 4.53
C CYS A 533 29.49 -14.37 3.91
N PRO A 534 30.12 -13.43 3.17
CA PRO A 534 29.39 -12.37 2.48
C PRO A 534 28.27 -12.91 1.59
N VAL A 535 27.09 -12.27 1.61
CA VAL A 535 25.89 -12.74 0.90
C VAL A 535 26.15 -12.99 -0.60
N ARG A 536 26.98 -12.15 -1.21
CA ARG A 536 27.37 -12.25 -2.63
C ARG A 536 28.20 -13.49 -2.98
N GLU A 537 28.81 -14.15 -2.00
CA GLU A 537 29.59 -15.38 -2.19
C GLU A 537 28.71 -16.64 -2.07
N LEU A 538 27.42 -16.51 -1.75
CA LEU A 538 26.54 -17.65 -1.52
C LEU A 538 25.93 -18.19 -2.82
N ARG A 539 25.86 -19.52 -2.90
CA ARG A 539 25.03 -20.28 -3.84
C ARG A 539 24.12 -21.26 -3.11
N ILE A 540 22.82 -21.16 -3.31
CA ILE A 540 21.83 -21.93 -2.57
C ILE A 540 21.72 -23.38 -3.08
N ARG A 541 21.74 -24.34 -2.16
CA ARG A 541 21.48 -25.76 -2.42
C ARG A 541 19.99 -26.08 -2.26
N THR A 542 19.23 -25.96 -3.34
CA THR A 542 17.78 -26.21 -3.34
C THR A 542 17.40 -27.70 -3.27
N ASP A 543 18.38 -28.59 -3.49
CA ASP A 543 18.28 -30.04 -3.31
C ASP A 543 18.28 -30.47 -1.84
N ARG A 544 18.57 -29.54 -0.92
CA ARG A 544 18.61 -29.76 0.52
C ARG A 544 17.36 -29.20 1.21
N PRO A 545 16.90 -29.83 2.31
CA PRO A 545 15.74 -29.34 3.05
C PRO A 545 16.05 -28.02 3.75
N VAL A 546 15.03 -27.15 3.83
CA VAL A 546 15.06 -25.92 4.65
C VAL A 546 14.38 -26.19 5.98
N GLN A 547 15.03 -25.79 7.07
CA GLN A 547 14.53 -25.95 8.43
C GLN A 547 14.01 -24.63 8.99
N ILE A 548 12.98 -24.70 9.84
CA ILE A 548 12.49 -23.56 10.58
C ILE A 548 13.30 -23.43 11.86
N ALA A 549 13.81 -22.24 12.14
CA ALA A 549 14.55 -21.90 13.34
C ALA A 549 13.98 -20.64 14.01
N PRO A 550 14.27 -20.39 15.30
CA PRO A 550 14.01 -19.10 15.92
C PRO A 550 14.73 -17.97 15.17
N CYS A 551 14.11 -16.79 15.11
CA CYS A 551 14.75 -15.60 14.57
C CYS A 551 16.02 -15.22 15.35
N PRO A 552 17.04 -14.65 14.69
CA PRO A 552 18.18 -14.05 15.38
C PRO A 552 17.78 -12.95 16.37
N ALA A 553 18.69 -12.63 17.30
CA ALA A 553 18.48 -11.56 18.29
C ALA A 553 18.25 -10.19 17.62
N GLY A 554 17.43 -9.36 18.28
CA GLY A 554 17.05 -8.02 17.77
C GLY A 554 15.81 -8.01 16.86
N LEU A 555 15.24 -9.18 16.55
CA LEU A 555 14.00 -9.31 15.79
C LEU A 555 12.85 -9.81 16.70
N PRO A 556 11.58 -9.63 16.31
CA PRO A 556 10.44 -9.98 17.15
C PRO A 556 10.42 -11.48 17.50
N GLU A 557 10.28 -11.78 18.80
CA GLU A 557 10.25 -13.15 19.31
C GLU A 557 9.13 -13.98 18.66
N GLY A 558 9.43 -15.27 18.41
CA GLY A 558 8.47 -16.19 17.80
C GLY A 558 8.29 -16.02 16.29
N THR A 559 9.03 -15.10 15.66
CA THR A 559 9.20 -15.03 14.20
C THR A 559 10.05 -16.21 13.73
N PRO A 560 9.62 -16.97 12.70
CA PRO A 560 10.41 -18.06 12.14
C PRO A 560 11.49 -17.52 11.19
N ALA A 561 12.76 -17.83 11.48
CA ALA A 561 13.83 -17.82 10.49
C ALA A 561 13.86 -19.14 9.72
N LEU A 562 14.51 -19.14 8.56
CA LEU A 562 14.71 -20.31 7.73
C LEU A 562 16.21 -20.58 7.56
N VAL A 563 16.63 -21.81 7.84
CA VAL A 563 18.03 -22.22 7.79
C VAL A 563 18.18 -23.33 6.77
N GLY A 564 19.22 -23.25 5.95
CA GLY A 564 19.53 -24.28 4.97
C GLY A 564 21.01 -24.34 4.62
N GLU A 565 21.33 -25.14 3.63
CA GLU A 565 22.69 -25.34 3.14
C GLU A 565 22.95 -24.51 1.88
N ALA A 566 24.17 -24.01 1.76
CA ALA A 566 24.67 -23.29 0.61
C ALA A 566 26.11 -23.69 0.32
N TYR A 567 26.62 -23.25 -0.81
CA TYR A 567 28.05 -23.18 -1.06
C TYR A 567 28.52 -21.74 -0.91
N ARG A 568 29.68 -21.55 -0.30
CA ARG A 568 30.50 -20.37 -0.49
C ARG A 568 31.33 -20.58 -1.74
N GLU A 569 31.11 -19.75 -2.76
CA GLU A 569 31.80 -19.81 -4.03
C GLU A 569 32.91 -18.75 -4.10
N ARG A 570 34.15 -19.19 -4.30
CA ARG A 570 35.34 -18.33 -4.39
C ARG A 570 36.28 -18.79 -5.49
N TYR A 571 37.06 -17.87 -6.03
CA TYR A 571 38.15 -18.24 -6.94
C TYR A 571 39.42 -18.60 -6.15
N PRO A 572 40.31 -19.44 -6.71
CA PRO A 572 41.53 -19.89 -6.02
C PRO A 572 42.52 -18.77 -5.66
N ASP A 573 42.47 -17.65 -6.36
CA ASP A 573 43.30 -16.47 -6.14
C ASP A 573 42.48 -15.16 -6.27
N ASP A 574 43.13 -14.02 -5.99
CA ASP A 574 42.51 -12.69 -6.01
C ASP A 574 42.46 -12.06 -7.42
N SER A 575 42.66 -12.84 -8.49
CA SER A 575 42.61 -12.32 -9.85
C SER A 575 41.20 -11.86 -10.21
N LEU A 576 41.10 -10.68 -10.81
CA LEU A 576 39.82 -10.15 -11.28
C LEU A 576 39.15 -11.06 -12.33
N TYR A 577 39.95 -11.76 -13.14
CA TYR A 577 39.49 -12.71 -14.16
C TYR A 577 40.38 -13.96 -14.14
N THR A 578 39.78 -15.15 -14.24
CA THR A 578 40.50 -16.44 -14.29
C THR A 578 39.76 -17.45 -15.16
N SER A 579 40.49 -18.41 -15.73
CA SER A 579 39.93 -19.58 -16.43
C SER A 579 39.61 -20.75 -15.50
N GLU A 580 40.07 -20.68 -14.24
CA GLU A 580 39.83 -21.71 -13.25
C GLU A 580 38.36 -21.72 -12.81
N LYS A 581 37.85 -22.91 -12.49
CA LYS A 581 36.53 -23.04 -11.88
C LYS A 581 36.57 -22.53 -10.44
N PRO A 582 35.47 -21.96 -9.93
CA PRO A 582 35.44 -21.57 -8.53
C PRO A 582 35.48 -22.81 -7.62
N VAL A 583 36.10 -22.64 -6.46
CA VAL A 583 36.06 -23.59 -5.34
C VAL A 583 34.77 -23.34 -4.55
N ARG A 584 34.14 -24.44 -4.12
CA ARG A 584 32.90 -24.41 -3.34
C ARG A 584 33.14 -25.06 -1.98
N GLU A 585 32.86 -24.32 -0.92
CA GLU A 585 32.87 -24.78 0.47
C GLU A 585 31.43 -24.89 0.97
N GLU A 586 31.07 -25.98 1.64
CA GLU A 586 29.74 -26.10 2.26
C GLU A 586 29.64 -25.15 3.44
N VAL A 587 28.58 -24.33 3.43
CA VAL A 587 28.26 -23.37 4.49
C VAL A 587 26.76 -23.43 4.77
N LYS A 588 26.33 -22.81 5.86
CA LYS A 588 24.91 -22.61 6.14
C LYS A 588 24.49 -21.19 5.79
N PHE A 589 23.20 -21.02 5.49
CA PHE A 589 22.57 -19.71 5.40
C PHE A 589 21.45 -19.57 6.42
N VAL A 590 21.19 -18.34 6.84
CA VAL A 590 20.06 -17.97 7.68
C VAL A 590 19.27 -16.90 6.95
N ALA A 591 17.98 -17.15 6.71
CA ALA A 591 17.08 -16.20 6.09
C ALA A 591 16.04 -15.71 7.10
N ILE A 592 15.79 -14.41 7.10
CA ILE A 592 14.76 -13.74 7.92
C ILE A 592 13.64 -13.21 7.02
N PRO A 593 12.43 -12.96 7.54
CA PRO A 593 11.40 -12.26 6.76
C PRO A 593 11.92 -10.96 6.16
N TYR A 594 11.69 -10.74 4.86
CA TYR A 594 12.15 -9.57 4.12
C TYR A 594 11.77 -8.29 4.84
N ALA A 595 10.52 -8.16 5.30
CA ALA A 595 10.04 -6.96 5.99
C ALA A 595 10.80 -6.59 7.29
N LEU A 596 11.62 -7.49 7.83
CA LEU A 596 12.38 -7.28 9.06
C LEU A 596 13.83 -6.84 8.83
N TRP A 597 14.31 -6.79 7.58
CA TRP A 597 15.64 -6.29 7.27
C TRP A 597 15.85 -4.84 7.73
N ASP A 598 17.11 -4.44 7.93
CA ASP A 598 17.51 -3.08 8.33
C ASP A 598 16.92 -2.64 9.70
N ASN A 599 16.69 -3.59 10.61
CA ASN A 599 16.33 -3.30 12.02
C ASN A 599 17.51 -3.56 12.98
N ARG A 600 18.68 -3.89 12.43
CA ARG A 600 19.88 -4.32 13.16
C ARG A 600 21.14 -3.64 12.60
N GLY A 601 20.97 -2.43 12.07
CA GLY A 601 22.04 -1.64 11.44
C GLY A 601 22.21 -1.91 9.94
N GLU A 602 23.10 -1.13 9.32
CA GLU A 602 23.42 -1.24 7.88
C GLU A 602 24.09 -2.59 7.60
N ASN A 603 23.48 -3.39 6.73
CA ASN A 603 23.95 -4.71 6.33
C ASN A 603 23.72 -4.93 4.84
N ALA A 604 24.62 -5.68 4.18
CA ALA A 604 24.29 -6.20 2.86
C ALA A 604 23.11 -7.19 2.99
N MET A 605 22.22 -7.18 2.00
CA MET A 605 21.02 -8.00 2.00
C MET A 605 20.69 -8.44 0.58
N ALA A 606 20.19 -9.67 0.40
CA ALA A 606 19.61 -10.10 -0.87
C ALA A 606 18.41 -11.06 -0.69
N VAL A 607 17.42 -10.91 -1.58
CA VAL A 607 16.25 -11.80 -1.72
C VAL A 607 16.51 -12.89 -2.75
N TRP A 608 17.07 -12.53 -3.91
CA TRP A 608 17.39 -13.45 -5.00
C TRP A 608 18.86 -13.88 -4.97
N ILE A 609 19.11 -15.13 -4.57
CA ILE A 609 20.45 -15.69 -4.41
C ILE A 609 20.71 -16.69 -5.54
N PRO A 610 21.93 -16.74 -6.13
CA PRO A 610 22.26 -17.73 -7.15
C PRO A 610 21.99 -19.17 -6.69
N GLU A 611 21.44 -19.98 -7.58
CA GLU A 611 21.22 -21.41 -7.35
C GLU A 611 22.48 -22.21 -7.70
N ALA A 612 22.81 -23.22 -6.88
CA ALA A 612 24.08 -23.96 -6.90
C ALA A 612 24.33 -24.80 -8.16
#